data_AF-A0A967SHN5-F1
#
_entry.id   AF-A0A967SHN5-F1
#
_cell.length_a   1.000
_cell.length_b   1.000
_cell.length_c   1.000
_cell.angle_alpha   90.00
_cell.angle_beta   90.00
_cell.angle_gamma   90.00
#
_symmetry.space_group_name_H-M   'P 1'
#
loop_
_entity.id
_entity.type
_entity.pdbx_description
1 polymer ?
#
loop_
_entity_poly.entity_id
_entity_poly.type
_entity_poly.pdbx_seq_one_letter_code
_entity_poly.pdbx_strand_id
1 'polypeptide(L)'
;MLLILLGGAFLLRSTAGARLVLTRVVPAEVELGGIDGSLWGPLVLEDVRYTGDAAEARVARVRVDWRPMRLVLDRIVELTALDVDTVRVTLRETATAGETDTESAPGRPSLPVAIRLAGVEGRSLEVLTAGGDTVRVGLLALDGSARQDTFDLDTLRLRDLDVR
;
A
#
# COMPACT_ATOMS: atom_id res chain seq x y z
N MET A 1 20.88 13.85 25.90
CA MET A 1 19.75 13.72 24.95
C MET A 1 20.13 13.94 23.48
N LEU A 2 21.16 14.71 23.11
CA LEU A 2 21.53 14.95 21.70
C LEU A 2 21.84 13.66 20.90
N LEU A 3 22.50 12.68 21.52
CA LEU A 3 22.85 11.38 20.92
C LEU A 3 21.64 10.52 20.51
N ILE A 4 20.49 10.66 21.16
CA ILE A 4 19.27 9.88 20.83
C ILE A 4 18.64 10.42 19.53
N LEU A 5 18.70 11.73 19.30
CA LEU A 5 18.20 12.37 18.07
C LEU A 5 19.11 12.09 16.86
N LEU A 6 20.44 12.14 17.04
CA LEU A 6 21.39 11.74 15.98
C LEU A 6 21.33 10.22 15.68
N GLY A 7 21.20 9.38 16.71
CA GLY A 7 21.02 7.94 16.53
C GLY A 7 19.71 7.60 15.79
N GLY A 8 18.62 8.29 16.10
CA GLY A 8 17.35 8.14 15.39
C GLY A 8 17.45 8.46 13.90
N ALA A 9 18.10 9.56 13.54
CA ALA A 9 18.32 9.93 12.14
C ALA A 9 19.16 8.90 11.37
N PHE A 10 20.20 8.34 12.01
CA PHE A 10 21.01 7.27 11.41
C PHE A 10 20.23 5.96 11.26
N LEU A 11 19.42 5.58 12.25
CA LEU A 11 18.59 4.38 12.19
C LEU A 11 17.55 4.46 11.07
N LEU A 12 16.87 5.60 10.89
CA LEU A 12 15.93 5.81 9.77
C LEU A 12 16.59 5.57 8.39
N ARG A 13 17.90 5.86 8.27
CA ARG A 13 18.70 5.64 7.06
C ARG A 13 19.17 4.19 6.88
N SER A 14 18.77 3.28 7.76
CA SER A 14 19.09 1.85 7.73
C SER A 14 17.85 0.97 7.59
N THR A 15 18.02 -0.23 7.05
CA THR A 15 16.96 -1.26 6.94
C THR A 15 16.34 -1.58 8.30
N ALA A 16 17.16 -1.63 9.37
CA ALA A 16 16.70 -1.94 10.72
C ALA A 16 15.74 -0.87 11.28
N GLY A 17 16.02 0.42 11.05
CA GLY A 17 15.11 1.49 11.45
C GLY A 17 13.87 1.58 10.56
N ALA A 18 13.99 1.28 9.27
CA ALA A 18 12.83 1.15 8.38
C ALA A 18 11.86 0.08 8.88
N ARG A 19 12.37 -1.14 9.14
CA ARG A 19 11.60 -2.24 9.72
C ARG A 19 10.90 -1.84 11.03
N LEU A 20 11.63 -1.20 11.96
CA LEU A 20 11.08 -0.82 13.27
C LEU A 20 9.94 0.22 13.18
N VAL A 21 10.02 1.18 12.24
CA VAL A 21 8.94 2.13 11.98
C VAL A 21 7.76 1.44 11.30
N LEU A 22 8.01 0.63 10.27
CA LEU A 22 6.96 -0.06 9.52
C LEU A 22 6.14 -0.98 10.43
N THR A 23 6.77 -1.74 11.33
CA THR A 23 6.07 -2.59 12.33
C THR A 23 5.15 -1.84 13.31
N ARG A 24 5.13 -0.50 13.30
CA ARG A 24 4.24 0.34 14.12
C ARG A 24 3.18 1.12 13.33
N VAL A 25 3.35 1.22 12.02
CA VAL A 25 2.49 2.01 11.12
C VAL A 25 1.67 1.10 10.20
N VAL A 26 2.19 -0.09 9.91
CA VAL A 26 1.51 -1.15 9.19
C VAL A 26 0.36 -1.70 10.06
N PRO A 27 -0.88 -1.82 9.53
CA PRO A 27 -2.02 -2.39 10.25
C PRO A 27 -1.78 -3.83 10.71
N ALA A 28 -2.49 -4.28 11.75
CA ALA A 28 -2.33 -5.63 12.30
C ALA A 28 -2.75 -6.73 11.32
N GLU A 29 -3.57 -6.38 10.34
CA GLU A 29 -4.08 -7.20 9.26
C GLU A 29 -3.04 -7.40 8.13
N VAL A 30 -1.90 -6.69 8.18
CA VAL A 30 -0.84 -6.72 7.16
C VAL A 30 0.44 -7.37 7.71
N GLU A 31 0.82 -8.51 7.14
CA GLU A 31 2.11 -9.15 7.34
C GLU A 31 3.12 -8.67 6.28
N LEU A 32 4.38 -8.48 6.68
CA LEU A 32 5.51 -8.19 5.79
C LEU A 32 6.58 -9.28 5.97
N GLY A 33 6.82 -10.10 4.95
CA GLY A 33 7.87 -11.13 4.98
C GLY A 33 9.29 -10.54 4.94
N GLY A 34 9.53 -9.59 4.04
CA GLY A 34 10.82 -8.92 3.83
C GLY A 34 10.70 -7.39 3.76
N ILE A 35 11.74 -6.70 4.22
CA ILE A 35 11.88 -5.24 4.15
C ILE A 35 13.35 -4.92 3.88
N ASP A 36 13.62 -4.31 2.73
CA ASP A 36 14.95 -3.88 2.29
C ASP A 36 14.99 -2.40 1.94
N GLY A 37 16.18 -1.78 2.03
CA GLY A 37 16.37 -0.35 1.76
C GLY A 37 16.27 0.53 3.01
N SER A 38 15.75 1.75 2.89
CA SER A 38 15.68 2.69 4.02
C SER A 38 14.56 3.72 3.90
N LEU A 39 14.17 4.35 5.00
CA LEU A 39 13.23 5.48 5.00
C LEU A 39 13.85 6.79 4.46
N TRP A 40 15.08 6.76 3.97
CA TRP A 40 15.75 7.91 3.35
C TRP A 40 15.95 7.74 1.83
N GLY A 41 15.36 6.71 1.23
CA GLY A 41 15.46 6.43 -0.19
C GLY A 41 14.50 5.31 -0.60
N PRO A 42 14.88 4.49 -1.61
CA PRO A 42 14.10 3.33 -2.02
C PRO A 42 13.85 2.36 -0.86
N LEU A 43 12.63 1.84 -0.81
CA LEU A 43 12.20 0.78 0.08
C LEU A 43 11.63 -0.36 -0.76
N VAL A 44 11.99 -1.60 -0.45
CA VAL A 44 11.41 -2.80 -1.07
C VAL A 44 10.75 -3.63 0.02
N LEU A 45 9.48 -3.95 -0.17
CA LEU A 45 8.72 -4.86 0.67
C LEU A 45 8.55 -6.18 -0.11
N GLU A 46 8.74 -7.31 0.55
CA GLU A 46 8.58 -8.63 -0.05
C GLU A 46 7.57 -9.46 0.74
N ASP A 47 6.80 -10.30 0.03
CA ASP A 47 5.76 -11.17 0.61
C ASP A 47 4.84 -10.38 1.54
N VAL A 48 4.21 -9.35 0.98
CA VAL A 48 3.22 -8.51 1.68
C VAL A 48 1.89 -9.24 1.63
N ARG A 49 1.30 -9.51 2.78
CA ARG A 49 0.01 -10.21 2.88
C ARG A 49 -0.95 -9.38 3.69
N TYR A 50 -2.16 -9.21 3.20
CA TYR A 50 -3.27 -8.58 3.90
C TYR A 50 -4.38 -9.61 4.13
N THR A 51 -4.86 -9.71 5.36
CA THR A 51 -5.99 -10.58 5.74
C THR A 51 -7.08 -9.74 6.38
N GLY A 52 -8.06 -9.30 5.58
CA GLY A 52 -9.26 -8.62 6.05
C GLY A 52 -10.50 -9.52 6.04
N ASP A 53 -11.61 -9.01 6.57
CA ASP A 53 -12.88 -9.75 6.60
C ASP A 53 -13.44 -10.01 5.20
N ALA A 54 -13.43 -8.97 4.34
CA ALA A 54 -13.98 -9.04 2.98
C ALA A 54 -13.02 -9.59 1.91
N ALA A 55 -11.71 -9.55 2.15
CA ALA A 55 -10.72 -9.97 1.16
C ALA A 55 -9.39 -10.36 1.81
N GLU A 56 -8.69 -11.27 1.14
CA GLU A 56 -7.28 -11.55 1.39
C GLU A 56 -6.49 -11.06 0.17
N ALA A 57 -5.33 -10.42 0.38
CA ALA A 57 -4.45 -9.99 -0.70
C ALA A 57 -3.01 -10.42 -0.43
N ARG A 58 -2.30 -10.81 -1.48
CA ARG A 58 -0.88 -11.17 -1.44
C ARG A 58 -0.16 -10.43 -2.56
N VAL A 59 0.96 -9.81 -2.24
CA VAL A 59 1.80 -9.08 -3.20
C VAL A 59 3.22 -9.60 -3.06
N ALA A 60 3.78 -10.10 -4.17
CA ALA A 60 5.11 -10.70 -4.14
C ALA A 60 6.18 -9.65 -3.79
N ARG A 61 6.12 -8.47 -4.42
CA ARG A 61 7.03 -7.36 -4.14
C ARG A 61 6.37 -6.01 -4.35
N VAL A 62 6.65 -5.07 -3.45
CA VAL A 62 6.34 -3.64 -3.60
C VAL A 62 7.64 -2.85 -3.53
N ARG A 63 7.97 -2.08 -4.56
CA ARG A 63 9.05 -1.10 -4.54
C ARG A 63 8.44 0.29 -4.37
N VAL A 64 8.92 1.02 -3.36
CA VAL A 64 8.47 2.35 -3.01
C VAL A 64 9.64 3.33 -3.14
N ASP A 65 9.58 4.22 -4.12
CA ASP A 65 10.51 5.35 -4.24
C ASP A 65 9.80 6.63 -3.81
N TRP A 66 10.33 7.31 -2.80
CA TRP A 66 9.67 8.45 -2.15
C TRP A 66 10.63 9.54 -1.71
N ARG A 67 10.10 10.73 -1.41
CA ARG A 67 10.88 11.92 -1.03
C ARG A 67 10.76 12.24 0.46
N PRO A 68 11.67 11.73 1.32
CA PRO A 68 11.61 11.95 2.77
C PRO A 68 11.69 13.44 3.17
N MET A 69 12.39 14.27 2.37
CA MET A 69 12.44 15.72 2.58
C MET A 69 11.08 16.40 2.55
N ARG A 70 10.11 15.88 1.78
CA ARG A 70 8.75 16.43 1.72
C ARG A 70 7.96 16.20 3.00
N LEU A 71 8.22 15.09 3.69
CA LEU A 71 7.59 14.83 4.98
C LEU A 71 8.14 15.77 6.06
N VAL A 72 9.43 16.10 6.00
CA VAL A 72 10.09 17.00 6.96
C VAL A 72 9.75 18.46 6.72
N LEU A 73 9.75 18.91 5.46
CA LEU A 73 9.54 20.32 5.08
C LEU A 73 8.04 20.66 4.93
N ASP A 74 7.31 19.82 4.18
CA ASP A 74 5.95 20.13 3.72
C ASP A 74 4.87 19.29 4.42
N ARG A 75 5.26 18.34 5.29
CA ARG A 75 4.37 17.37 5.98
C ARG A 75 3.59 16.45 5.02
N ILE A 76 4.15 16.21 3.83
CA ILE A 76 3.55 15.40 2.75
C ILE A 76 4.42 14.15 2.50
N VAL A 77 3.78 12.99 2.42
CA VAL A 77 4.43 11.77 1.90
C VAL A 77 4.31 11.79 0.37
N GLU A 78 5.37 12.24 -0.31
CA GLU A 78 5.43 12.22 -1.77
C GLU A 78 6.07 10.91 -2.25
N LEU A 79 5.24 10.01 -2.78
CA LEU A 79 5.62 8.81 -3.50
C LEU A 79 5.87 9.20 -4.97
N THR A 80 7.09 8.93 -5.46
CA THR A 80 7.55 9.29 -6.81
C THR A 80 7.61 8.13 -7.79
N ALA A 81 7.58 6.91 -7.28
CA ALA A 81 7.20 5.70 -8.01
C ALA A 81 6.71 4.66 -7.00
N LEU A 82 5.71 3.88 -7.39
CA LEU A 82 5.23 2.72 -6.64
C LEU A 82 5.07 1.55 -7.62
N ASP A 83 6.11 0.70 -7.72
CA ASP A 83 6.05 -0.51 -8.54
C ASP A 83 5.52 -1.66 -7.70
N VAL A 84 4.48 -2.33 -8.19
CA VAL A 84 3.83 -3.46 -7.54
C VAL A 84 3.91 -4.67 -8.45
N ASP A 85 4.59 -5.72 -8.02
CA ASP A 85 4.77 -6.95 -8.78
C ASP A 85 3.95 -8.10 -8.18
N THR A 86 3.15 -8.73 -9.05
CA THR A 86 2.38 -9.94 -8.81
C THR A 86 1.45 -9.80 -7.60
N VAL A 87 0.29 -9.21 -7.87
CA VAL A 87 -0.79 -9.03 -6.89
C VAL A 87 -1.81 -10.13 -7.08
N ARG A 88 -2.12 -10.89 -6.03
CA ARG A 88 -3.27 -11.80 -5.97
C ARG A 88 -4.25 -11.34 -4.90
N VAL A 89 -5.47 -11.01 -5.29
CA VAL A 89 -6.59 -10.72 -4.38
C VAL A 89 -7.58 -11.87 -4.43
N THR A 90 -8.01 -12.35 -3.28
CA THR A 90 -9.11 -13.30 -3.13
C THR A 90 -10.23 -12.59 -2.39
N LEU A 91 -11.31 -12.27 -3.09
CA LEU A 91 -12.52 -11.74 -2.48
C LEU A 91 -13.22 -12.87 -1.71
N ARG A 92 -13.54 -12.63 -0.45
CA ARG A 92 -14.33 -13.57 0.36
C ARG A 92 -15.81 -13.32 0.06
N GLU A 93 -16.60 -14.38 0.09
CA GLU A 93 -18.06 -14.25 0.03
C GLU A 93 -18.55 -13.65 1.34
N THR A 94 -18.59 -12.32 1.43
CA THR A 94 -19.38 -11.63 2.44
C THR A 94 -20.82 -12.03 2.21
N ALA A 95 -21.35 -12.88 3.10
CA ALA A 95 -22.72 -13.37 3.03
C ALA A 95 -23.68 -12.22 2.72
N THR A 96 -24.52 -12.39 1.71
CA THR A 96 -25.45 -11.36 1.22
C THR A 96 -26.34 -10.84 2.35
N ALA A 97 -25.93 -9.73 2.95
CA ALA A 97 -26.79 -8.89 3.76
C ALA A 97 -27.58 -8.00 2.79
N GLY A 98 -28.90 -8.13 2.82
CA GLY A 98 -29.79 -7.25 2.06
C GLY A 98 -29.67 -5.79 2.51
N GLU A 99 -30.34 -4.91 1.77
CA GLU A 99 -30.44 -3.47 2.02
C GLU A 99 -30.51 -3.11 3.52
N THR A 100 -29.43 -2.56 4.05
CA THR A 100 -29.46 -1.79 5.30
C THR A 100 -28.32 -0.77 5.27
N ASP A 101 -28.68 0.51 5.31
CA ASP A 101 -27.75 1.60 5.61
C ASP A 101 -27.04 1.35 6.94
N THR A 102 -25.77 0.99 6.90
CA THR A 102 -24.72 1.43 7.84
C THR A 102 -23.37 1.05 7.22
N GLU A 103 -22.76 1.99 6.49
CA GLU A 103 -21.40 1.84 6.00
C GLU A 103 -20.40 1.93 7.16
N SER A 104 -20.26 0.81 7.89
CA SER A 104 -19.10 0.53 8.73
C SER A 104 -17.92 0.17 7.83
N ALA A 105 -17.41 1.17 7.10
CA ALA A 105 -16.14 1.04 6.39
C ALA A 105 -15.07 0.56 7.39
N PRO A 106 -14.32 -0.53 7.10
CA PRO A 106 -13.32 -1.07 8.00
C PRO A 106 -12.34 0.04 8.39
N GLY A 107 -12.07 0.15 9.69
CA GLY A 107 -11.55 1.35 10.35
C GLY A 107 -10.66 2.22 9.46
N ARG A 108 -11.26 3.26 8.87
CA ARG A 108 -10.60 4.10 7.85
C ARG A 108 -9.22 4.51 8.35
N PRO A 109 -8.14 4.18 7.63
CA PRO A 109 -6.79 4.60 8.02
C PRO A 109 -6.71 6.11 7.85
N SER A 110 -7.07 6.85 8.90
CA SER A 110 -7.00 8.31 8.92
C SER A 110 -5.55 8.73 8.82
N LEU A 111 -5.11 9.01 7.59
CA LEU A 111 -3.73 9.36 7.30
C LEU A 111 -3.47 10.75 7.89
N PRO A 112 -2.60 10.88 8.93
CA PRO A 112 -2.36 12.16 9.62
C PRO A 112 -1.52 13.13 8.78
N VAL A 113 -1.11 12.70 7.57
CA VAL A 113 -0.29 13.40 6.59
C VAL A 113 -0.90 13.15 5.21
N ALA A 114 -0.86 14.14 4.33
CA ALA A 114 -1.32 13.95 2.96
C ALA A 114 -0.31 13.06 2.20
N ILE A 115 -0.82 12.10 1.42
CA ILE A 115 -0.03 11.26 0.52
C ILE A 115 -0.27 11.75 -0.91
N ARG A 116 0.81 11.90 -1.69
CA ARG A 116 0.74 12.09 -3.14
C ARG A 116 1.37 10.88 -3.83
N LEU A 117 0.65 10.30 -4.78
CA LEU A 117 1.08 9.18 -5.62
C LEU A 117 1.32 9.70 -7.04
N ALA A 118 2.59 9.92 -7.38
CA ALA A 118 3.01 10.15 -8.75
C ALA A 118 3.57 8.84 -9.32
N GLY A 119 2.85 8.20 -10.25
CA GLY A 119 3.24 6.96 -10.90
C GLY A 119 3.16 5.72 -10.02
N VAL A 120 1.97 5.11 -9.92
CA VAL A 120 1.81 3.71 -9.49
C VAL A 120 1.79 2.82 -10.74
N GLU A 121 2.68 1.83 -10.82
CA GLU A 121 2.64 0.77 -11.83
C GLU A 121 2.47 -0.61 -11.16
N GLY A 122 1.32 -1.24 -11.37
CA GLY A 122 1.06 -2.62 -10.97
C GLY A 122 1.20 -3.59 -12.14
N ARG A 123 1.86 -4.73 -11.94
CA ARG A 123 2.08 -5.77 -12.96
C ARG A 123 1.53 -7.11 -12.47
N SER A 124 0.90 -7.85 -13.38
CA SER A 124 0.32 -9.18 -13.10
C SER A 124 -0.62 -9.17 -11.89
N LEU A 125 -1.71 -8.40 -11.97
CA LEU A 125 -2.81 -8.44 -11.01
C LEU A 125 -3.77 -9.59 -11.36
N GLU A 126 -4.10 -10.41 -10.37
CA GLU A 126 -5.09 -11.48 -10.43
C GLU A 126 -6.09 -11.30 -9.28
N VAL A 127 -7.37 -11.21 -9.59
CA VAL A 127 -8.47 -11.09 -8.62
C VAL A 127 -9.38 -12.30 -8.79
N LEU A 128 -9.44 -13.14 -7.77
CA LEU A 128 -10.41 -14.22 -7.66
C LEU A 128 -11.67 -13.68 -6.97
N THR A 129 -12.81 -13.73 -7.67
CA THR A 129 -14.11 -13.30 -7.12
C THR A 129 -14.67 -14.35 -6.18
N ALA A 130 -15.62 -13.96 -5.32
CA ALA A 130 -16.35 -14.90 -4.47
C ALA A 130 -17.12 -15.96 -5.29
N GLY A 131 -17.55 -15.62 -6.52
CA GLY A 131 -18.21 -16.55 -7.45
C GLY A 131 -17.27 -17.55 -8.12
N GLY A 132 -15.95 -17.43 -7.93
CA GLY A 132 -14.93 -18.28 -8.54
C GLY A 132 -14.35 -17.77 -9.85
N ASP A 133 -14.88 -16.67 -10.40
CA ASP A 133 -14.33 -16.04 -11.61
C ASP A 133 -12.93 -15.47 -11.33
N THR A 134 -12.05 -15.51 -12.33
CA THR A 134 -10.71 -14.96 -12.25
C THR A 134 -10.55 -13.78 -13.21
N VAL A 135 -10.45 -12.57 -12.65
CA VAL A 135 -10.11 -11.35 -13.39
C VAL A 135 -8.59 -11.18 -13.38
N ARG A 136 -7.97 -10.98 -14.54
CA ARG A 136 -6.54 -10.69 -14.67
C ARG A 136 -6.31 -9.36 -15.36
N VAL A 137 -5.29 -8.64 -14.91
CA VAL A 137 -4.80 -7.40 -15.52
C VAL A 137 -3.29 -7.50 -15.67
N GLY A 138 -2.79 -7.45 -16.91
CA GLY A 138 -1.35 -7.48 -17.18
C GLY A 138 -0.61 -6.27 -16.63
N LEU A 139 -1.17 -5.07 -16.84
CA LEU A 139 -0.62 -3.80 -16.35
C LEU A 139 -1.74 -2.87 -15.84
N LEU A 140 -1.55 -2.36 -14.63
CA LEU A 140 -2.32 -1.28 -14.02
C LEU A 140 -1.40 -0.06 -13.88
N ALA A 141 -1.86 1.11 -14.33
CA ALA A 141 -1.19 2.38 -14.04
C ALA A 141 -2.19 3.31 -13.35
N LEU A 142 -1.78 3.90 -12.22
CA LEU A 142 -2.62 4.75 -11.38
C LEU A 142 -1.86 5.99 -10.91
N ASP A 143 -2.53 7.14 -10.93
CA ASP A 143 -2.06 8.42 -10.39
C ASP A 143 -3.15 9.01 -9.49
N GLY A 144 -2.75 9.68 -8.40
CA GLY A 144 -3.71 10.30 -7.49
C GLY A 144 -3.11 10.85 -6.19
N SER A 145 -4.00 11.20 -5.25
CA SER A 145 -3.62 11.66 -3.92
C SER A 145 -4.59 11.19 -2.84
N ALA A 146 -4.11 11.09 -1.61
CA ALA A 146 -4.91 10.72 -0.45
C ALA A 146 -4.77 11.77 0.65
N ARG A 147 -5.90 12.19 1.23
CA ARG A 147 -5.94 13.11 2.37
C ARG A 147 -7.06 12.70 3.31
N GLN A 148 -6.70 12.39 4.56
CA GLN A 148 -7.64 12.01 5.61
C GLN A 148 -8.51 10.82 5.18
N ASP A 149 -9.77 11.08 4.81
CA ASP A 149 -10.78 10.08 4.44
C ASP A 149 -11.10 10.08 2.93
N THR A 150 -10.38 10.88 2.13
CA THR A 150 -10.59 11.03 0.68
C THR A 150 -9.38 10.51 -0.10
N PHE A 151 -9.67 9.76 -1.16
CA PHE A 151 -8.70 9.34 -2.17
C PHE A 151 -9.14 9.90 -3.52
N ASP A 152 -8.42 10.91 -4.01
CA ASP A 152 -8.64 11.53 -5.31
C ASP A 152 -7.83 10.79 -6.37
N LEU A 153 -8.52 10.13 -7.30
CA LEU A 153 -7.95 9.36 -8.39
C LEU A 153 -7.85 10.25 -9.65
N ASP A 154 -6.65 10.67 -10.00
CA ASP A 154 -6.41 11.53 -11.18
C ASP A 154 -6.44 10.72 -12.49
N THR A 155 -5.95 9.48 -12.46
CA THR A 155 -5.95 8.59 -13.63
C THR A 155 -5.89 7.13 -13.18
N LEU A 156 -6.70 6.28 -13.81
CA LEU A 156 -6.57 4.82 -13.78
C LEU A 156 -6.53 4.31 -15.21
N ARG A 157 -5.56 3.44 -15.51
CA ARG A 157 -5.43 2.75 -16.79
C ARG A 157 -5.19 1.27 -16.53
N LEU A 158 -6.02 0.43 -17.11
CA LEU A 158 -5.86 -1.02 -17.12
C LEU A 158 -5.48 -1.44 -18.53
N ARG A 159 -4.56 -2.40 -18.67
CA ARG A 159 -4.20 -3.04 -19.93
C ARG A 159 -4.19 -4.55 -19.75
N ASP A 160 -4.46 -5.25 -20.85
CA ASP A 160 -4.48 -6.71 -20.91
C ASP A 160 -5.41 -7.29 -19.84
N LEU A 161 -6.64 -6.75 -19.80
CA LEU A 161 -7.74 -7.20 -18.96
C LEU A 161 -8.36 -8.46 -19.57
N ASP A 162 -8.39 -9.54 -18.79
CA ASP A 162 -8.99 -10.84 -19.13
C ASP A 162 -9.90 -11.29 -17.99
N VAL A 163 -11.02 -11.95 -18.32
CA VAL A 163 -12.00 -12.44 -17.33
C VAL A 163 -12.37 -13.87 -17.71
N ARG A 164 -12.29 -14.80 -16.75
CA ARG A 164 -12.46 -16.25 -16.96
C ARG A 164 -13.28 -16.90 -15.86
#